data_AF-A0A971UGL9-F1
#
_entry.id   AF-A0A971UGL9-F1
#
_cell.length_a   1.000
_cell.length_b   1.000
_cell.length_c   1.000
_cell.angle_alpha   90.00
_cell.angle_beta   90.00
_cell.angle_gamma   90.00
#
_symmetry.space_group_name_H-M   'P 1'
#
loop_
_entity.id
_entity.type
_entity.pdbx_description
1 polymer ?
#
loop_
_entity_poly.entity_id
_entity_poly.type
_entity_poly.pdbx_seq_one_letter_code
_entity_poly.pdbx_strand_id
1 'polypeptide(L)'
;MELHALRLGDVAIVTNTFELYTDYGVQMKARSPAVQTFVIQLTGSGGYLPSERAVRGGGYGAVIQSSRIGPEGGQVLVDRTVEAIKELWPEAK
;
A
#
# COMPACT_ATOMS: atom_id res chain seq x y z
N MET A 1 10.21 6.52 -0.64
CA MET A 1 9.51 6.56 -1.94
C MET A 1 8.58 7.76 -1.94
N GLU A 2 8.21 8.27 -3.12
CA GLU A 2 7.19 9.31 -3.24
C GLU A 2 5.80 8.65 -3.26
N LEU A 3 4.93 9.06 -2.32
CA LEU A 3 3.56 8.56 -2.17
C LEU A 3 2.59 9.67 -2.59
N HIS A 4 1.71 9.39 -3.55
CA HIS A 4 0.63 10.29 -3.93
C HIS A 4 -0.70 9.74 -3.43
N ALA A 5 -1.54 10.65 -2.92
CA ALA A 5 -2.93 10.38 -2.61
C ALA A 5 -3.80 11.44 -3.28
N LEU A 6 -4.84 11.01 -3.98
CA LEU A 6 -5.81 11.86 -4.65
C LEU A 6 -7.21 11.43 -4.26
N ARG A 7 -8.08 12.42 -4.04
CA ARG A 7 -9.52 12.22 -3.87
C ARG A 7 -10.26 12.73 -5.10
N LEU A 8 -11.18 11.91 -5.61
CA LEU A 8 -12.13 12.28 -6.65
C LEU A 8 -13.54 11.88 -6.20
N GLY A 9 -14.32 12.85 -5.70
CA GLY A 9 -15.61 12.56 -5.07
C GLY A 9 -15.44 11.62 -3.86
N ASP A 10 -16.09 10.46 -3.90
CA ASP A 10 -15.99 9.42 -2.87
C ASP A 10 -14.97 8.32 -3.20
N VAL A 11 -14.08 8.58 -4.16
CA VAL A 11 -13.01 7.67 -4.58
C VAL A 11 -11.66 8.17 -4.07
N ALA A 12 -10.88 7.28 -3.46
CA ALA A 12 -9.47 7.48 -3.16
C ALA A 12 -8.59 6.76 -4.20
N ILE A 13 -7.54 7.43 -4.67
CA ILE A 13 -6.50 6.85 -5.53
C ILE A 13 -5.17 7.06 -4.83
N VAL A 14 -4.44 5.99 -4.58
CA VAL A 14 -3.12 6.02 -3.94
C VAL A 14 -2.10 5.26 -4.76
N THR A 15 -0.86 5.75 -4.78
CA THR A 15 0.23 5.19 -5.58
C THR A 15 1.30 4.54 -4.70
N ASN A 16 1.96 3.50 -5.22
CA ASN A 16 3.17 3.00 -4.63
C ASN A 16 4.13 2.37 -5.65
N THR A 17 5.42 2.38 -5.28
CA THR A 17 6.51 1.93 -6.16
C THR A 17 6.70 0.42 -6.22
N PHE A 18 6.00 -0.36 -5.39
CA PHE A 18 6.27 -1.78 -5.19
C PHE A 18 5.27 -2.67 -5.97
N GLU A 19 5.67 -3.91 -6.20
CA GLU A 19 4.77 -5.04 -6.47
C GLU A 19 4.24 -5.55 -5.13
N LEU A 20 3.03 -5.12 -4.76
CA LEU A 20 2.45 -5.43 -3.45
C LEU A 20 1.72 -6.77 -3.45
N TYR A 21 1.92 -7.49 -2.37
CA TYR A 21 1.06 -8.61 -2.01
C TYR A 21 -0.34 -8.11 -1.65
N THR A 22 -1.34 -8.93 -1.97
CA THR A 22 -2.77 -8.60 -1.81
C THR A 22 -3.12 -8.19 -0.39
N ASP A 23 -2.47 -8.80 0.61
CA ASP A 23 -2.69 -8.53 2.03
C ASP A 23 -2.62 -7.02 2.34
N TYR A 24 -1.64 -6.30 1.79
CA TYR A 24 -1.49 -4.85 2.01
C TYR A 24 -2.57 -4.03 1.33
N GLY A 25 -2.91 -4.35 0.08
CA GLY A 25 -3.99 -3.67 -0.64
C GLY A 25 -5.34 -3.85 0.05
N VAL A 26 -5.61 -5.02 0.61
CA VAL A 26 -6.82 -5.29 1.40
C VAL A 26 -6.84 -4.44 2.67
N GLN A 27 -5.73 -4.38 3.41
CA GLN A 27 -5.65 -3.54 4.62
C GLN A 27 -5.89 -2.06 4.32
N MET A 28 -5.27 -1.52 3.27
CA MET A 28 -5.46 -0.12 2.87
C MET A 28 -6.93 0.16 2.52
N LYS A 29 -7.55 -0.71 1.72
CA LYS A 29 -8.96 -0.58 1.31
C LYS A 29 -9.91 -0.67 2.52
N ALA A 30 -9.69 -1.63 3.42
CA ALA A 30 -10.55 -1.84 4.58
C ALA A 30 -10.50 -0.68 5.60
N ARG A 31 -9.41 0.08 5.63
CA ARG A 31 -9.19 1.21 6.55
C ARG A 31 -9.47 2.58 5.90
N SER A 32 -9.83 2.60 4.63
CA SER A 32 -10.10 3.82 3.87
C SER A 32 -11.50 4.36 4.18
N PRO A 33 -11.67 5.68 4.38
CA PRO A 33 -12.98 6.32 4.47
C PRO A 33 -13.70 6.45 3.11
N ALA A 34 -13.02 6.17 1.99
CA ALA A 34 -13.60 6.27 0.65
C ALA A 34 -14.50 5.07 0.34
N VAL A 35 -15.56 5.28 -0.44
CA VAL A 35 -16.44 4.19 -0.93
C VAL A 35 -15.65 3.23 -1.82
N GLN A 36 -14.76 3.77 -2.65
CA GLN A 36 -13.87 2.99 -3.50
C GLN A 36 -12.44 3.49 -3.32
N THR A 37 -11.50 2.54 -3.14
CA THR A 37 -10.07 2.86 -3.06
C THR A 37 -9.29 2.09 -4.13
N PHE A 38 -8.64 2.83 -5.02
CA PHE A 38 -7.69 2.28 -6.00
C PHE A 38 -6.28 2.36 -5.45
N VAL A 39 -5.65 1.21 -5.27
CA VAL A 39 -4.23 1.10 -4.91
C VAL A 39 -3.45 0.81 -6.19
N ILE A 40 -2.86 1.85 -6.76
CA ILE A 40 -2.06 1.77 -7.98
C ILE A 40 -0.63 1.41 -7.59
N GLN A 41 -0.12 0.32 -8.16
CA GLN A 41 1.20 -0.23 -7.90
C GLN A 41 2.16 0.11 -9.03
N LEU A 42 3.44 -0.27 -8.88
CA LEU A 42 4.46 -0.11 -9.93
C LEU A 42 4.64 1.33 -10.44
N THR A 43 4.34 2.33 -9.60
CA THR A 43 4.59 3.74 -9.94
C THR A 43 6.04 4.14 -9.62
N GLY A 44 6.99 3.25 -9.93
CA GLY A 44 8.41 3.35 -9.62
C GLY A 44 9.11 1.98 -9.69
N SER A 45 10.33 1.87 -9.16
CA SER A 45 11.22 0.70 -9.30
C SER A 45 11.50 -0.04 -7.98
N GLY A 46 10.47 -0.27 -7.16
CA GLY A 46 10.61 -0.78 -5.79
C GLY A 46 10.83 -2.28 -5.66
N GLY A 47 10.52 -3.06 -6.70
CA GLY A 47 10.49 -4.53 -6.65
C GLY A 47 9.35 -5.06 -5.78
N TYR A 48 9.45 -6.32 -5.34
CA TYR A 48 8.45 -6.93 -4.47
C TYR A 48 8.54 -6.38 -3.04
N LEU A 49 7.38 -6.27 -2.41
CA LEU A 49 7.27 -6.01 -0.98
C LEU A 49 6.44 -7.11 -0.33
N PRO A 50 7.09 -8.12 0.29
CA PRO A 50 6.43 -9.32 0.78
C PRO A 50 5.65 -9.06 2.06
N SER A 51 4.52 -9.75 2.21
CA SER A 51 3.84 -9.85 3.51
C SER A 51 4.58 -10.84 4.42
N GLU A 52 4.34 -10.75 5.73
CA GLU A 52 4.95 -11.67 6.70
C GLU A 52 4.63 -13.14 6.35
N ARG A 53 3.39 -13.40 5.91
CA ARG A 53 2.96 -14.71 5.41
C ARG A 53 3.74 -15.14 4.17
N ALA A 54 4.03 -14.23 3.25
CA ALA A 54 4.81 -14.52 2.04
C ALA A 54 6.28 -14.84 2.37
N VAL A 55 6.88 -14.10 3.31
CA VAL A 55 8.24 -14.38 3.81
C VAL A 55 8.30 -15.78 4.42
N ARG A 56 7.36 -16.13 5.30
CA ARG A 56 7.27 -17.50 5.86
C ARG A 56 7.08 -18.57 4.78
N GLY A 57 6.41 -18.23 3.68
CA GLY A 57 6.17 -19.12 2.55
C GLY A 57 7.36 -19.27 1.59
N GLY A 58 8.36 -18.37 1.64
CA GLY A 58 9.59 -18.47 0.84
C GLY A 58 9.40 -18.38 -0.68
N GLY A 59 8.29 -17.79 -1.15
CA GLY A 59 8.01 -17.64 -2.58
C GLY A 59 9.00 -16.71 -3.30
N TYR A 60 9.02 -16.75 -4.64
CA TYR A 60 9.92 -15.94 -5.47
C TYR A 60 9.93 -14.45 -5.10
N GLY A 61 8.75 -13.86 -4.88
CA GLY A 61 8.63 -12.46 -4.50
C GLY A 61 8.91 -12.18 -3.01
N ALA A 62 9.51 -13.09 -2.26
CA ALA A 62 9.79 -12.94 -0.83
C ALA A 62 11.25 -13.25 -0.45
N VAL A 63 12.09 -13.58 -1.43
CA VAL A 63 13.53 -13.76 -1.24
C VAL A 63 14.28 -12.45 -1.46
N ILE A 64 15.49 -12.34 -0.90
CA ILE A 64 16.30 -11.10 -0.89
C ILE A 64 16.65 -10.60 -2.31
N GLN A 65 16.72 -11.51 -3.29
CA GLN A 65 16.97 -11.16 -4.69
C GLN A 65 15.81 -10.36 -5.31
N SER A 66 14.58 -10.61 -4.86
CA SER A 66 13.36 -10.00 -5.40
C SER A 66 12.81 -8.89 -4.50
N SER A 67 13.13 -8.94 -3.20
CA SER A 67 12.59 -8.05 -2.17
C SER A 67 13.71 -7.51 -1.30
N ARG A 68 13.94 -6.19 -1.35
CA ARG A 68 14.96 -5.53 -0.50
C ARG A 68 14.40 -5.03 0.83
N ILE A 69 13.08 -4.92 0.92
CA ILE A 69 12.35 -4.39 2.08
C ILE A 69 11.49 -5.51 2.66
N GLY A 70 11.55 -5.68 3.98
CA GLY A 70 10.79 -6.70 4.70
C GLY A 70 9.34 -6.31 5.00
N PRO A 71 8.56 -7.21 5.62
CA PRO A 71 7.17 -7.00 5.96
C PRO A 71 6.91 -5.76 6.83
N GLU A 72 7.87 -5.38 7.66
CA GLU A 72 7.79 -4.20 8.52
C GLU A 72 7.67 -2.91 7.69
N GLY A 73 8.44 -2.82 6.59
CA GLY A 73 8.32 -1.72 5.65
C GLY A 73 6.99 -1.73 4.89
N GLY A 74 6.45 -2.92 4.62
CA GLY A 74 5.08 -3.08 4.10
C GLY A 74 4.02 -2.53 5.03
N GLN A 75 4.15 -2.77 6.34
CA GLN A 75 3.23 -2.22 7.32
C GLN A 75 3.33 -0.69 7.40
N VAL A 76 4.54 -0.14 7.41
CA VAL A 76 4.76 1.32 7.35
C VAL A 76 4.09 1.92 6.11
N LEU A 77 4.22 1.28 4.94
CA LEU A 77 3.56 1.73 3.71
C LEU A 77 2.04 1.75 3.86
N VAL A 78 1.43 0.70 4.41
CA VAL A 78 -0.02 0.65 4.68
C VAL A 78 -0.44 1.81 5.57
N ASP A 79 0.25 2.01 6.69
CA ASP A 79 -0.14 3.00 7.69
C ASP A 79 -0.05 4.43 7.14
N ARG A 80 1.06 4.76 6.46
CA ARG A 80 1.25 6.06 5.81
C ARG A 80 0.27 6.30 4.67
N THR A 81 -0.09 5.25 3.93
CA THR A 81 -1.10 5.35 2.86
C THR A 81 -2.48 5.65 3.45
N VAL A 82 -2.88 4.93 4.49
CA VAL A 82 -4.18 5.15 5.16
C VAL A 82 -4.25 6.53 5.80
N GLU A 83 -3.17 6.98 6.42
CA GLU A 83 -3.05 8.34 6.97
C GLU A 83 -3.27 9.40 5.87
N ALA A 84 -2.56 9.29 4.74
CA ALA A 84 -2.71 10.21 3.61
C ALA A 84 -4.14 10.21 3.03
N ILE A 85 -4.81 9.06 2.99
CA ILE A 85 -6.23 9.02 2.56
C ILE A 85 -7.09 9.76 3.58
N LYS A 86 -6.92 9.52 4.89
CA LYS A 86 -7.74 10.16 5.93
C LYS A 86 -7.60 11.68 5.94
N GLU A 87 -6.41 12.20 5.64
CA GLU A 87 -6.19 13.65 5.49
C GLU A 87 -7.07 14.28 4.40
N LEU A 88 -7.49 13.50 3.38
CA LEU A 88 -8.38 13.95 2.30
C LEU A 88 -9.89 13.85 2.68
N TRP A 89 -10.22 13.26 3.83
CA TRP A 89 -11.57 13.18 4.40
C TRP A 89 -11.60 13.83 5.80
N PRO A 90 -11.47 15.16 5.88
CA PRO A 90 -11.65 15.86 7.15
C PRO A 90 -13.07 15.62 7.67
N GLU A 91 -13.21 15.46 8.98
CA GLU A 91 -14.54 15.45 9.60
C GLU A 91 -15.28 16.74 9.26
N ALA A 92 -16.58 16.62 8.97
CA ALA A 92 -17.43 17.79 8.79
C ALA A 92 -17.39 18.61 10.08
N LYS A 93 -17.00 19.89 9.98
CA LYS A 93 -17.06 20.83 11.09
C LYS A 93 -18.49 21.06 11.57
#